data_AF-A0A151SSG9-F1
#
_entry.id   AF-A0A151SSG9-F1
#
_cell.length_a   1.000
_cell.length_b   1.000
_cell.length_c   1.000
_cell.angle_alpha   90.00
_cell.angle_beta   90.00
_cell.angle_gamma   90.00
#
_symmetry.space_group_name_H-M   'P 1'
#
loop_
_entity.id
_entity.type
_entity.pdbx_description
1 polymer ?
#
loop_
_entity_poly.entity_id
_entity_poly.type
_entity_poly.pdbx_seq_one_letter_code
_entity_poly.pdbx_strand_id
1 'polypeptide(L)' 'MQFLHGLNDQYNNVKSHVLLMEPLPPISKIFSYVVQQERQLLGQNFIANVHLDRTSSVNVVASPICTHCN' A
#
# COMPACT_ATOMS: atom_id res chain seq x y z
N MET A 1 20.99 -1.86 -6.80
CA MET A 1 20.88 -1.52 -5.36
C MET A 1 20.61 -2.80 -4.56
N GLN A 2 21.56 -3.25 -3.72
CA GLN A 2 21.48 -4.56 -3.05
C GLN A 2 20.22 -4.72 -2.20
N PHE A 3 19.75 -3.64 -1.56
CA PHE A 3 18.51 -3.63 -0.78
C PHE A 3 17.29 -4.11 -1.59
N LEU A 4 17.06 -3.55 -2.78
CA LEU A 4 15.89 -3.90 -3.60
C LEU A 4 15.93 -5.36 -4.08
N HIS A 5 17.11 -5.94 -4.25
CA HIS A 5 17.27 -7.33 -4.67
C HIS A 5 16.95 -8.32 -3.55
N GLY A 6 17.11 -7.91 -2.28
CA GLY A 6 16.76 -8.73 -1.12
C GLY A 6 15.27 -8.70 -0.74
N LEU A 7 14.45 -7.86 -1.38
CA LEU A 7 13.01 -7.78 -1.09
C LEU A 7 12.24 -8.93 -1.75
N ASN A 8 11.22 -9.44 -1.06
CA ASN A 8 10.30 -10.47 -1.55
C ASN A 8 9.51 -10.03 -2.80
N ASP A 9 8.98 -10.97 -3.57
CA ASP A 9 8.27 -10.71 -4.83
C ASP A 9 6.98 -9.90 -4.65
N GLN A 10 6.35 -9.97 -3.47
CA GLN A 10 5.18 -9.16 -3.13
C GLN A 10 5.48 -7.64 -3.13
N TYR A 11 6.76 -7.25 -3.04
CA TYR A 11 7.19 -5.85 -3.09
C TYR A 11 7.62 -5.39 -4.49
N ASN A 12 7.30 -6.15 -5.55
CA ASN A 12 7.62 -5.76 -6.93
C ASN A 12 7.06 -4.38 -7.32
N ASN A 13 5.92 -3.98 -6.74
CA ASN A 13 5.36 -2.65 -6.96
C ASN A 13 6.30 -1.54 -6.43
N VAL A 14 6.80 -1.71 -5.21
CA VAL A 14 7.79 -0.80 -4.60
C VAL A 14 9.09 -0.80 -5.39
N LYS A 15 9.59 -1.97 -5.83
CA LYS A 15 10.81 -2.08 -6.66
C LYS A 15 10.67 -1.29 -7.96
N SER A 16 9.57 -1.50 -8.70
CA SER A 16 9.30 -0.79 -9.95
C SER A 16 9.16 0.71 -9.73
N HIS A 17 8.40 1.12 -8.72
CA HIS A 17 8.21 2.53 -8.39
C HIS A 17 9.54 3.23 -8.05
N VAL A 18 10.43 2.55 -7.31
CA VAL A 18 11.76 3.09 -6.96
C VAL A 18 12.69 3.20 -8.17
N LEU A 19 12.64 2.23 -9.08
CA LEU A 19 13.42 2.26 -10.32
C LEU A 19 12.98 3.38 -11.27
N LEU A 20 11.71 3.78 -11.21
CA LEU A 20 11.12 4.85 -12.02
C LEU A 20 11.30 6.25 -11.41
N MET A 21 11.86 6.37 -10.20
CA MET A 21 12.12 7.67 -9.56
C MET A 21 13.50 8.21 -9.95
N GLU A 22 13.54 9.42 -10.50
CA GLU A 22 14.76 10.21 -10.70
C GLU A 22 14.68 11.56 -9.95
N PRO A 23 15.71 11.93 -9.16
CA PRO A 23 16.89 11.12 -8.80
C PRO A 23 16.53 9.95 -7.88
N LEU A 24 17.35 8.89 -7.87
CA LEU A 24 17.12 7.72 -7.03
C LEU A 24 16.95 8.14 -5.56
N PRO A 25 15.84 7.74 -4.90
CA PRO A 25 15.57 8.18 -3.54
C PRO A 25 16.57 7.57 -2.54
N PRO A 26 16.79 8.23 -1.40
CA PRO A 26 17.59 7.66 -0.32
C PRO A 26 16.94 6.41 0.26
N ILE A 27 17.77 5.53 0.82
CA ILE A 27 17.34 4.25 1.40
C ILE A 27 16.21 4.41 2.43
N SER A 28 16.25 5.48 3.23
CA SER A 28 15.22 5.79 4.24
C SER A 28 13.83 5.94 3.64
N LYS A 29 13.73 6.57 2.47
CA LYS A 29 12.46 6.73 1.76
C LYS A 29 11.99 5.41 1.17
N ILE A 30 12.91 4.59 0.68
CA ILE A 30 12.61 3.23 0.19
C ILE A 30 12.06 2.36 1.34
N PHE A 31 12.65 2.43 2.54
CA PHE A 31 12.12 1.75 3.73
C PHE A 31 10.69 2.19 4.05
N SER A 32 10.39 3.49 4.00
CA SER A 32 9.03 3.99 4.20
C SER A 32 8.03 3.41 3.19
N TYR A 33 8.42 3.28 1.91
CA TYR A 33 7.58 2.64 0.90
C TYR A 33 7.34 1.15 1.17
N VAL A 34 8.36 0.42 1.61
CA VAL A 34 8.23 -1.00 1.98
C VAL A 34 7.26 -1.17 3.16
N VAL A 35 7.41 -0.36 4.21
CA VAL A 35 6.50 -0.38 5.37
C VAL A 35 5.07 -0.01 4.99
N GLN A 36 4.90 0.96 4.10
CA GLN A 36 3.58 1.33 3.59
C GLN A 36 2.93 0.19 2.81
N GLN A 37 3.70 -0.46 1.93
CA GLN A 37 3.23 -1.62 1.16
C GLN A 37 2.89 -2.80 2.07
N GLU A 38 3.68 -3.06 3.11
CA GLU A 38 3.40 -4.11 4.09
C GLU A 38 2.06 -3.87 4.81
N ARG A 39 1.81 -2.63 5.25
CA ARG A 39 0.51 -2.24 5.84
C ARG A 39 -0.63 -2.41 4.85
N GLN A 40 -0.41 -2.12 3.57
CA GLN A 40 -1.41 -2.37 2.54
C GLN A 40 -1.65 -3.85 2.34
N LEU A 41 -0.62 -4.71 2.30
CA LEU A 41 -0.79 -6.16 2.18
C LEU A 41 -1.55 -6.74 3.38
N LEU A 42 -1.22 -6.29 4.60
CA LEU A 42 -1.94 -6.67 5.82
C LEU A 42 -3.38 -6.12 5.83
N GLY A 43 -3.60 -4.89 5.37
CA GLY A 43 -4.93 -4.26 5.25
C GLY A 43 -5.77 -4.82 4.09
N GLN A 44 -5.14 -5.33 3.03
CA GLN A 44 -5.82 -5.99 1.91
C GLN A 44 -6.46 -7.29 2.38
N ASN A 45 -5.83 -7.98 3.34
CA ASN A 45 -6.44 -9.14 4.00
C ASN A 45 -7.73 -8.75 4.76
N PHE A 46 -7.86 -7.51 5.25
CA PHE A 46 -9.09 -7.02 5.85
C PHE A 46 -10.20 -6.81 4.80
N ILE A 47 -9.87 -6.21 3.64
CA ILE A 47 -10.83 -5.98 2.55
C ILE A 47 -11.21 -7.30 1.84
N ALA A 48 -10.29 -8.26 1.72
CA ALA A 48 -10.57 -9.57 1.10
C ALA A 48 -11.58 -10.41 1.90
N ASN A 49 -11.71 -10.15 3.21
CA ASN A 49 -12.74 -10.76 4.05
C ASN A 49 -14.07 -10.00 4.02
N VAL A 50 -14.11 -8.81 3.41
CA VAL A 50 -15.33 -8.05 3.12
C VAL A 50 -15.68 -8.31 1.66
N HIS A 51 -16.37 -9.43 1.41
CA HIS A 51 -17.07 -9.67 0.14
C HIS A 51 -18.18 -8.61 0.00
N LEU A 52 -17.82 -7.43 -0.54
CA LEU A 52 -18.78 -6.44 -1.00
C LEU A 52 -19.33 -6.93 -2.33
N ASP A 53 -20.41 -7.71 -2.24
CA ASP A 53 -21.20 -8.11 -3.38
C ASP A 53 -21.66 -6.83 -4.11
N ARG A 54 -21.25 -6.71 -5.37
CA ARG A 54 -21.48 -5.55 -6.25
C ARG A 54 -22.94 -5.48 -6.72
N THR A 55 -23.90 -5.55 -5.80
CA THR A 55 -25.32 -5.39 -6.11
C THR A 55 -26.04 -4.72 -4.95
N SER A 56 -25.88 -3.40 -4.79
CA SER A 56 -26.91 -2.52 -4.22
C SER A 56 -26.44 -1.07 -4.29
N SER A 57 -27.27 -0.24 -4.88
CA SER A 57 -27.16 1.22 -4.91
C SER A 57 -27.07 1.76 -3.48
N VAL A 58 -25.87 2.02 -2.99
CA VAL A 58 -25.65 2.82 -1.79
C VAL A 58 -24.66 3.90 -2.16
N ASN A 59 -25.10 5.15 -2.15
CA ASN A 59 -24.23 6.32 -2.23
C ASN A 59 -23.40 6.40 -0.94
N VAL A 60 -22.44 5.50 -0.77
CA VAL A 60 -21.41 5.64 0.26
C VAL A 60 -20.33 6.50 -0.37
N VAL A 61 -20.40 7.80 -0.12
CA VAL A 61 -19.18 8.62 -0.09
C VAL A 61 -18.24 7.89 0.84
N ALA A 62 -17.24 7.19 0.27
CA ALA A 62 -16.17 6.56 1.00
C ALA A 62 -15.24 7.66 1.52
N SER A 63 -15.74 8.47 2.46
CA SER A 63 -14.89 9.23 3.36
C SER A 63 -14.63 8.33 4.57
N PRO A 64 -13.36 8.09 4.93
CA PRO A 64 -13.05 7.43 6.18
C PRO A 64 -13.50 8.36 7.30
N ILE A 65 -14.63 8.04 7.94
CA ILE A 65 -15.07 8.76 9.15
C ILE A 65 -14.08 8.40 10.25
N CYS A 66 -13.26 9.37 10.63
CA CYS A 66 -12.37 9.25 11.76
C CYS A 66 -13.21 9.44 13.04
N THR A 67 -13.41 8.38 13.82
CA THR A 67 -14.15 8.44 15.09
C THR A 67 -13.33 8.97 16.28
N HIS A 68 -12.09 9.42 16.03
CA HIS A 68 -11.23 10.07 17.01
C HIS A 68 -10.44 11.23 16.38
N CYS A 69 -11.14 12.20 15.78
CA CYS A 69 -10.57 13.52 15.57
C CYS A 69 -11.03 14.41 16.73
N ASN A 70 -10.07 14.81 17.57
CA ASN A 70 -10.23 15.82 18.61
C ASN A 70 -10.16 17.22 18.00
#